data_AF-A0A821UM88-F1
#
_entry.id   AF-A0A821UM88-F1
#
_cell.length_a   1.000
_cell.length_b   1.000
_cell.length_c   1.000
_cell.angle_alpha   90.00
_cell.angle_beta   90.00
_cell.angle_gamma   90.00
#
_symmetry.space_group_name_H-M   'P 1'
#
loop_
_entity.id
_entity.type
_entity.pdbx_description
1 polymer ?
#
loop_
_entity_poly.entity_id
_entity_poly.type
_entity_poly.pdbx_seq_one_letter_code
_entity_poly.pdbx_strand_id
1 'polypeptide(L)'
;ISSELNPLKYSLPAITHRFAQLARNYQIVFCYSIIETNNRYTLPETFSTNDYLNGNLPSNILYSYFPFDPYVLKRSLIFIQTIYNDYRDENDESNIHKDSDDHDVSV
;
A
#
# COMPACT_ATOMS: atom_id res chain seq x y z
N ILE A 1 -6.36 -13.53 -12.00
CA ILE A 1 -6.38 -12.11 -12.43
C ILE A 1 -7.08 -11.87 -13.77
N SER A 2 -7.18 -12.88 -14.64
CA SER A 2 -7.84 -12.82 -15.96
C SER A 2 -9.33 -13.17 -15.93
N SER A 3 -9.95 -13.16 -14.75
CA SER A 3 -11.41 -13.32 -14.62
C SER A 3 -12.11 -12.06 -15.10
N GLU A 4 -13.35 -12.19 -15.57
CA GLU A 4 -14.21 -11.08 -16.01
C GLU A 4 -14.38 -10.00 -14.93
N LEU A 5 -14.27 -10.39 -13.65
CA LEU A 5 -14.36 -9.47 -12.51
C LEU A 5 -13.16 -8.51 -12.40
N ASN A 6 -12.03 -8.80 -13.05
CA ASN A 6 -10.83 -7.96 -13.16
C ASN A 6 -10.49 -7.17 -11.88
N PRO A 7 -10.09 -7.86 -10.80
CA PRO A 7 -9.88 -7.22 -9.50
C PRO A 7 -8.81 -6.11 -9.54
N LEU A 8 -7.83 -6.20 -10.44
CA LEU A 8 -6.76 -5.20 -10.61
C LEU A 8 -7.26 -3.85 -11.13
N LYS A 9 -8.47 -3.78 -11.68
CA LYS A 9 -9.09 -2.54 -12.16
C LYS A 9 -9.70 -1.71 -11.02
N TYR A 10 -10.22 -2.39 -9.99
CA TYR A 10 -11.01 -1.77 -8.93
C TYR A 10 -10.28 -1.69 -7.58
N SER A 11 -9.11 -2.32 -7.46
CA SER A 11 -8.23 -2.18 -6.30
C SER A 11 -7.49 -0.84 -6.29
N LEU A 12 -7.09 -0.39 -5.10
CA LEU A 12 -6.29 0.82 -4.91
C LEU A 12 -5.01 0.75 -5.77
N PRO A 13 -4.67 1.77 -6.58
CA PRO A 13 -3.52 1.73 -7.49
C PRO A 13 -2.20 1.36 -6.80
N ALA A 14 -1.95 1.91 -5.60
CA ALA A 14 -0.75 1.59 -4.82
C ALA A 14 -0.65 0.09 -4.49
N ILE A 15 -1.76 -0.55 -4.10
CA ILE A 15 -1.81 -1.98 -3.80
C ILE A 15 -1.64 -2.81 -5.08
N THR A 16 -2.29 -2.41 -6.18
CA THR A 16 -2.17 -3.06 -7.49
C THR A 16 -0.71 -3.11 -7.97
N HIS A 17 0.00 -1.98 -7.88
CA HIS A 17 1.39 -1.89 -8.30
C HIS A 17 2.33 -2.69 -7.40
N ARG A 18 2.14 -2.64 -6.07
CA ARG A 18 2.94 -3.44 -5.13
C ARG A 18 2.72 -4.94 -5.32
N PHE A 19 1.47 -5.36 -5.49
CA PHE A 19 1.15 -6.74 -5.85
C PHE A 19 1.84 -7.18 -7.14
N ALA A 20 1.81 -6.35 -8.18
CA ALA A 20 2.46 -6.67 -9.46
C ALA A 20 3.98 -6.83 -9.34
N GLN A 21 4.62 -5.97 -8.56
CA GLN A 21 6.05 -6.04 -8.28
C GLN A 21 6.41 -7.33 -7.52
N LEU A 22 5.70 -7.63 -6.44
CA LEU A 22 5.93 -8.85 -5.66
C LEU A 22 5.66 -10.11 -6.48
N ALA A 23 4.52 -10.17 -7.17
CA ALA A 23 4.16 -11.32 -7.99
C ALA A 23 5.17 -11.59 -9.12
N ARG A 24 5.80 -10.54 -9.67
CA ARG A 24 6.89 -10.66 -10.63
C ARG A 24 8.18 -11.14 -9.98
N ASN A 25 8.58 -10.56 -8.85
CA ASN A 25 9.81 -10.92 -8.14
C ASN A 25 9.80 -12.39 -7.73
N TYR A 26 8.65 -12.88 -7.25
CA TYR A 26 8.44 -14.27 -6.86
C TYR A 26 8.01 -15.20 -8.01
N GLN A 27 7.96 -14.69 -9.25
CA GLN A 27 7.57 -15.44 -10.45
C GLN A 27 6.21 -16.14 -10.36
N ILE A 28 5.28 -15.60 -9.55
CA ILE A 28 3.94 -16.16 -9.35
C ILE A 28 3.05 -15.83 -10.55
N VAL A 29 3.04 -14.57 -10.98
CA VAL A 29 2.24 -14.12 -12.13
C VAL A 29 2.75 -12.80 -12.69
N PHE A 30 2.68 -12.66 -14.02
CA PHE A 30 2.94 -11.40 -14.71
C PHE A 30 1.61 -10.70 -15.04
N CYS A 31 1.35 -9.55 -14.40
CA CYS A 31 0.07 -8.83 -14.53
C CYS A 31 0.18 -7.40 -15.09
N TYR A 32 1.39 -6.94 -15.42
CA TYR A 32 1.62 -5.57 -15.91
C TYR A 32 0.86 -5.24 -17.20
N SER A 33 0.73 -6.18 -18.13
CA SER A 33 -0.04 -5.98 -19.37
C SER A 33 -1.54 -5.77 -19.10
N ILE A 34 -2.09 -6.44 -18.08
CA ILE A 34 -3.49 -6.28 -17.66
C ILE A 34 -3.68 -4.92 -17.00
N ILE A 35 -2.75 -4.52 -16.12
CA ILE A 35 -2.78 -3.20 -15.46
C ILE A 35 -2.72 -2.06 -16.49
N GLU A 36 -1.80 -2.16 -17.45
CA GLU A 36 -1.67 -1.18 -18.54
C GLU A 36 -2.96 -1.07 -19.36
N THR A 37 -3.56 -2.21 -19.65
CA THR A 37 -4.84 -2.27 -20.37
C THR A 37 -5.96 -1.64 -19.56
N ASN A 38 -6.04 -1.91 -18.25
CA ASN A 38 -7.02 -1.30 -17.35
C ASN A 38 -6.89 0.23 -17.35
N ASN A 39 -5.66 0.75 -17.27
CA ASN A 39 -5.40 2.19 -17.26
C ASN A 39 -5.86 2.90 -18.53
N ARG A 40 -5.74 2.25 -19.71
CA ARG A 40 -6.21 2.81 -21.00
C ARG A 40 -7.73 2.88 -21.12
N TYR A 41 -8.46 2.00 -20.43
CA TYR A 41 -9.92 1.95 -20.47
C TYR A 41 -10.60 2.67 -19.30
N THR A 42 -9.82 3.25 -18.37
CA THR A 42 -10.36 4.07 -17.29
C THR A 42 -10.56 5.50 -17.78
N LEU A 43 -11.80 5.97 -17.83
CA LEU A 43 -12.11 7.36 -18.15
C LEU A 43 -11.71 8.25 -16.96
N PRO A 44 -11.19 9.48 -17.19
CA PRO A 44 -10.99 10.43 -16.11
C PRO A 44 -12.34 10.80 -15.50
N GLU A 45 -12.62 10.36 -14.27
CA GLU A 45 -13.78 10.81 -13.51
C GLU A 45 -13.53 12.24 -13.01
N THR A 46 -14.21 13.22 -13.60
CA THR A 46 -14.20 14.60 -13.09
C THR A 46 -15.22 14.71 -11.97
N PHE A 47 -14.77 14.67 -10.72
CA PHE A 47 -15.64 14.91 -9.57
C PHE A 47 -15.83 16.41 -9.35
N SER A 48 -17.08 16.86 -9.35
CA SER A 48 -17.41 18.24 -9.01
C SER A 48 -17.41 18.40 -7.49
N THR A 49 -17.14 19.61 -6.99
CA THR A 49 -17.28 19.95 -5.57
C THR A 49 -18.70 19.64 -5.04
N ASN A 50 -19.71 19.66 -5.90
CA ASN A 50 -21.09 19.28 -5.56
C ASN A 50 -21.26 17.77 -5.25
N ASP A 51 -20.43 16.88 -5.82
CA ASP A 51 -20.53 15.44 -5.56
C ASP A 51 -20.08 15.09 -4.13
N TYR A 52 -19.08 15.80 -3.61
CA TYR A 52 -18.61 15.65 -2.23
C TYR A 52 -19.67 16.08 -1.21
N LEU A 53 -20.38 17.18 -1.46
CA LEU A 53 -21.45 17.67 -0.59
C LEU A 53 -22.68 16.76 -0.59
N ASN A 54 -22.93 16.07 -1.70
CA ASN A 54 -24.03 15.12 -1.85
C ASN A 54 -23.70 13.70 -1.35
N GLY A 55 -22.51 13.48 -0.79
CA GLY A 55 -22.08 12.16 -0.30
C GLY A 55 -21.75 11.15 -1.40
N ASN A 56 -21.65 11.59 -2.66
CA ASN A 56 -21.16 10.78 -3.78
C ASN A 56 -19.63 10.77 -3.77
N LEU A 57 -19.05 10.28 -2.67
CA LEU A 57 -17.61 10.15 -2.57
C LEU A 57 -17.14 9.11 -3.60
N PRO A 58 -15.99 9.34 -4.26
CA PRO A 58 -15.37 8.30 -5.06
C PRO A 58 -15.18 7.06 -4.19
N SER A 59 -15.66 5.92 -4.69
CA SER A 59 -15.54 4.61 -4.02
C SER A 59 -14.10 4.31 -3.59
N ASN A 60 -13.11 4.87 -4.28
CA ASN A 60 -11.68 4.83 -3.95
C ASN A 60 -11.32 5.35 -2.55
N ILE A 61 -12.06 6.31 -1.98
CA ILE A 61 -11.76 6.86 -0.63
C ILE A 61 -11.98 5.79 0.45
N LEU A 62 -13.02 4.96 0.30
CA LEU A 62 -13.27 3.87 1.24
C LEU A 62 -12.23 2.75 1.13
N TYR A 63 -11.63 2.55 -0.05
CA TYR A 63 -10.60 1.53 -0.29
C TYR A 63 -9.19 1.92 0.20
N SER A 64 -8.99 3.18 0.65
CA SER A 64 -7.67 3.66 1.09
C SER A 64 -7.50 3.69 2.62
N TYR A 65 -8.48 3.20 3.38
CA TYR A 65 -8.38 3.08 4.84
C TYR A 65 -7.94 1.68 5.25
N PHE A 66 -6.79 1.57 5.93
CA PHE A 66 -6.33 0.31 6.51
C PHE A 66 -6.35 0.41 8.05
N PRO A 67 -7.16 -0.42 8.74
CA PRO A 67 -7.30 -0.38 10.20
C PRO A 67 -5.99 -0.60 10.98
N PHE A 68 -4.99 -1.20 10.33
CA PHE A 68 -3.70 -1.54 10.91
C PHE A 68 -2.55 -0.79 10.23
N ASP A 69 -2.83 0.40 9.68
CA ASP A 69 -1.76 1.33 9.34
C ASP A 69 -0.91 1.68 10.57
N PRO A 70 0.34 2.14 10.36
CA PRO A 70 1.28 2.40 11.45
C PRO A 70 0.69 3.21 12.59
N TYR A 71 0.85 2.69 13.81
CA TYR A 71 0.31 3.31 15.01
C TYR A 71 1.13 4.55 15.41
N VAL A 72 0.56 5.74 15.28
CA VAL A 72 1.30 7.01 15.45
C VAL A 72 1.36 7.54 16.89
N LEU A 73 0.54 7.01 17.80
CA LEU A 73 0.44 7.55 19.17
C LEU A 73 1.58 7.05 20.06
N LYS A 74 2.60 7.90 20.25
CA LYS A 74 3.85 7.58 20.96
C LYS A 74 3.67 6.95 22.34
N ARG A 75 2.72 7.47 23.15
CA ARG A 75 2.54 7.02 24.55
C ARG A 75 1.96 5.60 24.65
N SER A 76 1.06 5.25 23.74
CA SER A 76 0.37 3.97 23.72
C SER A 76 0.99 2.98 22.73
N LEU A 77 1.95 3.41 21.91
CA LEU A 77 2.68 2.57 20.96
C LEU A 77 3.32 1.37 21.66
N ILE A 78 3.83 1.56 22.88
CA ILE A 78 4.45 0.52 23.71
C ILE A 78 3.57 -0.73 23.89
N PHE A 79 2.24 -0.59 23.84
CA PHE A 79 1.31 -1.71 24.04
C PHE A 79 1.08 -2.55 22.78
N ILE A 80 1.34 -1.98 21.60
CA ILE A 80 1.05 -2.60 20.29
C ILE A 80 2.35 -2.96 19.57
N GLN A 81 3.47 -2.31 19.88
CA GLN A 81 4.75 -2.46 19.17
C GLN A 81 5.22 -3.91 19.04
N THR A 82 5.04 -4.74 20.08
CA THR A 82 5.49 -6.14 20.07
C THR A 82 4.66 -7.06 19.18
N ILE A 83 3.44 -6.64 18.83
CA ILE A 83 2.49 -7.40 18.00
C ILE A 83 2.25 -6.75 16.64
N TYR A 84 2.80 -5.56 16.41
CA TYR A 84 2.69 -4.85 15.15
C TYR A 84 3.67 -5.42 14.12
N ASN A 85 3.16 -5.76 12.94
CA ASN A 85 3.99 -6.22 11.84
C ASN A 85 4.34 -5.05 10.93
N ASP A 86 5.52 -4.47 11.13
CA ASP A 86 6.03 -3.41 10.26
C ASP A 86 6.21 -3.91 8.82
N TYR A 87 5.79 -3.09 7.86
CA TYR A 87 6.06 -3.36 6.45
C TYR A 87 7.57 -3.25 6.19
N ARG A 88 8.15 -4.29 5.58
CA ARG A 88 9.56 -4.34 5.17
C ARG A 88 9.60 -4.45 3.65
N ASP A 89 10.21 -3.49 2.96
CA ASP A 89 10.43 -3.63 1.52
C ASP A 89 11.64 -4.54 1.31
N GLU A 90 11.41 -5.74 0.80
CA GLU A 90 12.47 -6.72 0.53
C GLU A 90 13.43 -6.26 -0.58
N ASN A 91 13.11 -5.15 -1.28
CA ASN A 91 14.00 -4.53 -2.27
C ASN A 91 14.83 -3.36 -1.69
N ASP A 92 14.64 -2.98 -0.42
CA ASP A 92 15.49 -2.00 0.25
C ASP A 92 16.76 -2.68 0.80
N GLU A 93 17.77 -2.85 -0.06
CA GLU A 93 19.14 -3.24 0.33
C GLU A 93 19.84 -2.20 1.25
N SER A 94 19.15 -1.15 1.68
CA SER A 94 19.70 0.00 2.40
C SER A 94 19.69 -0.12 3.94
N ASN A 95 19.10 -1.19 4.51
CA ASN A 95 18.93 -1.31 5.97
C ASN A 95 19.85 -2.34 6.68
N ILE A 96 20.94 -2.82 6.04
CA ILE A 96 21.87 -3.77 6.67
C ILE A 96 22.94 -3.09 7.56
N HIS A 97 23.02 -1.76 7.66
CA HIS A 97 24.06 -1.09 8.46
C HIS A 97 23.57 0.04 9.38
N LYS A 98 22.73 -0.27 10.38
CA LYS A 98 22.56 0.60 11.57
C LYS A 98 22.32 -0.16 12.88
N ASP A 99 23.02 -1.27 13.09
CA ASP A 99 23.15 -1.87 14.43
C ASP A 99 24.61 -2.27 14.65
N SER A 100 25.43 -1.31 15.07
CA SER A 100 26.65 -1.44 15.90
C SER A 100 27.22 -0.03 16.10
N ASP A 101 27.69 0.26 17.32
CA ASP A 101 28.33 1.50 17.80
C ASP A 101 27.31 2.56 18.29
N ASP A 102 27.07 2.82 19.59
CA ASP A 102 27.91 2.71 20.77
C ASP A 102 27.08 2.41 22.04
N HIS A 103 27.45 1.35 22.75
CA HIS A 103 27.41 1.36 24.21
C HIS A 103 28.63 2.15 24.69
N ASP A 104 28.45 3.42 25.07
CA ASP A 104 29.37 4.03 26.02
C ASP A 104 28.64 4.37 27.32
N VAL A 105 29.07 3.68 28.35
CA VAL A 105 28.72 3.91 29.76
C VAL A 105 29.72 4.94 30.26
N SER A 106 29.25 6.13 30.62
CA SER A 106 30.06 7.09 31.36
C SER A 106 29.21 7.87 32.37
N VAL A 107 29.31 7.39 33.62
CA VAL A 107 29.15 8.03 34.95
C VAL A 107 27.91 8.88 35.23
#